data_AF-A0A8B7NTZ8-F1
#
_entry.id   AF-A0A8B7NTZ8-F1
#
_cell.length_a   1.000
_cell.length_b   1.000
_cell.length_c   1.000
_cell.angle_alpha   90.00
_cell.angle_beta   90.00
_cell.angle_gamma   90.00
#
_symmetry.space_group_name_H-M   'P 1'
#
loop_
_entity.id
_entity.type
_entity.pdbx_description
1 polymer ?
#
loop_
_entity_poly.entity_id
_entity_poly.type
_entity_poly.pdbx_seq_one_letter_code
_entity_poly.pdbx_strand_id
1 'polypeptide(L)'
;MGNYINNNPQLFNQLTSLPGSLHPYTGSLATKAVNGTLVCETPECSMAAALIRANMDVTVNPCYDFYTFACGGFLDRHPAPPDWNTFADAGSLLDERLTLLLETPAAASDPPPLFMLRRAYNACMDTDGMDSLGLAPLWGALQGIGGWPMVDPAWDPASYSTEASLASLRDLFITPMFGMAISADVFNTSHFMIYVGEGSPGIN
;
A
#
# COMPACT_ATOMS: atom_id res chain seq x y z
N MET A 1 -4.83 15.75 6.43
CA MET A 1 -4.28 14.75 5.50
C MET A 1 -4.42 15.26 4.08
N GLY A 2 -3.64 16.28 3.74
CA GLY A 2 -3.75 16.98 2.46
C GLY A 2 -2.37 17.25 1.89
N ASN A 3 -2.28 17.15 0.57
CA ASN A 3 -1.15 17.52 -0.29
C ASN A 3 -0.01 16.49 -0.43
N TYR A 4 -0.28 15.40 -1.17
CA TYR A 4 0.78 14.62 -1.85
C TYR A 4 0.50 14.44 -3.35
N ILE A 5 -0.32 15.30 -3.93
CA ILE A 5 -0.49 15.39 -5.39
C ILE A 5 0.41 16.51 -5.89
N ASN A 6 1.65 16.15 -6.21
CA ASN A 6 2.49 16.74 -7.24
C ASN A 6 3.92 16.35 -6.91
N ASN A 7 4.59 15.66 -7.83
CA ASN A 7 5.94 16.01 -8.29
C ASN A 7 6.40 15.05 -9.40
N ASN A 8 5.97 15.36 -10.63
CA ASN A 8 6.79 15.41 -11.86
C ASN A 8 5.91 15.17 -13.11
N PRO A 9 5.23 16.20 -13.63
CA PRO A 9 4.36 16.08 -14.81
C PRO A 9 5.11 15.66 -16.09
N GLN A 10 6.45 15.75 -16.12
CA GLN A 10 7.24 15.41 -17.32
C GLN A 10 7.38 13.89 -17.52
N LEU A 11 7.55 13.10 -16.44
CA LEU A 11 7.60 11.64 -16.54
C LEU A 11 6.19 11.06 -16.75
N PHE A 12 5.21 11.65 -16.06
CA PHE A 12 3.80 11.36 -16.23
C PHE A 12 3.36 11.57 -17.68
N ASN A 13 3.70 12.70 -18.31
CA ASN A 13 3.33 12.96 -19.70
C ASN A 13 3.96 12.00 -20.72
N GLN A 14 5.11 11.39 -20.40
CA GLN A 14 5.70 10.36 -21.27
C GLN A 14 5.04 8.99 -21.12
N LEU A 15 4.52 8.67 -19.94
CA LEU A 15 3.81 7.41 -19.67
C LEU A 15 2.31 7.49 -19.99
N THR A 16 1.69 8.67 -19.91
CA THR A 16 0.27 8.91 -20.24
C THR A 16 0.01 9.30 -21.69
N SER A 17 1.05 9.65 -22.47
CA SER A 17 0.94 9.79 -23.92
C SER A 17 0.84 8.46 -24.67
N LEU A 18 0.89 7.33 -23.96
CA LEU A 18 0.74 6.01 -24.54
C LEU A 18 -0.74 5.75 -24.89
N PRO A 19 -1.09 5.51 -26.17
CA PRO A 19 -2.45 5.17 -26.54
C PRO A 19 -2.88 3.91 -25.78
N GLY A 20 -4.06 3.98 -25.18
CA GLY A 20 -4.58 2.99 -24.24
C GLY A 20 -4.43 1.56 -24.71
N SER A 21 -3.55 0.81 -24.05
CA SER A 21 -3.69 -0.59 -23.69
C SER A 21 -2.42 -1.02 -22.94
N LEU A 22 -2.45 -1.00 -21.60
CA LEU A 22 -1.47 -1.69 -20.76
C LEU A 22 -1.70 -3.21 -20.84
N HIS A 23 -1.81 -3.75 -22.05
CA HIS A 23 -1.79 -5.19 -22.26
C HIS A 23 -0.33 -5.65 -22.16
N PRO A 24 -0.07 -6.85 -21.61
CA PRO A 24 1.23 -7.49 -21.79
C PRO A 24 1.55 -7.47 -23.28
N TYR A 25 2.71 -6.96 -23.66
CA TYR A 25 3.13 -6.94 -25.06
C TYR A 25 3.12 -8.38 -25.60
N THR A 26 2.19 -8.68 -26.49
CA THR A 26 2.06 -9.99 -27.17
C THR A 26 2.67 -9.98 -28.58
N GLY A 27 3.28 -8.86 -28.97
CA GLY A 27 3.95 -8.71 -30.26
C GLY A 27 5.31 -9.41 -30.32
N SER A 28 5.86 -9.53 -31.53
CA SER A 28 7.26 -9.93 -31.73
C SER A 28 8.14 -8.69 -31.72
N LEU A 29 9.14 -8.64 -30.84
CA LEU A 29 10.09 -7.51 -30.77
C LEU A 29 10.82 -7.37 -32.10
N ALA A 30 10.55 -6.29 -32.83
CA ALA A 30 11.23 -6.00 -34.08
C ALA A 30 12.70 -5.65 -33.78
N THR A 31 13.62 -6.36 -34.45
CA THR A 31 15.06 -6.17 -34.28
C THR A 31 15.74 -5.84 -35.61
N LYS A 32 16.83 -5.08 -35.53
CA LYS A 32 17.70 -4.74 -36.65
C LYS A 32 19.15 -5.04 -36.30
N ALA A 33 19.90 -5.61 -37.24
CA ALA A 33 21.33 -5.80 -37.07
C ALA A 33 22.09 -4.47 -37.19
N VAL A 34 22.83 -4.11 -36.14
CA VAL A 34 23.74 -2.97 -36.09
C VAL A 34 25.12 -3.49 -35.69
N ASN A 35 26.11 -3.37 -36.58
CA ASN A 35 27.48 -3.88 -36.37
C ASN A 35 27.55 -5.35 -35.89
N GLY A 36 26.67 -6.21 -36.42
CA GLY A 36 26.61 -7.62 -36.05
C GLY A 36 25.86 -7.92 -34.74
N THR A 37 25.29 -6.90 -34.09
CA THR A 37 24.44 -7.05 -32.89
C THR A 37 22.98 -6.80 -33.25
N LEU A 38 22.06 -7.63 -32.76
CA LEU A 38 20.62 -7.40 -32.93
C LEU A 38 20.17 -6.34 -31.93
N VAL A 39 19.65 -5.23 -32.43
CA VAL A 39 19.12 -4.11 -31.64
C VAL A 39 17.61 -4.07 -31.79
N CYS A 40 16.88 -4.00 -30.68
CA CYS A 40 15.44 -3.82 -30.69
C CYS A 40 15.10 -2.36 -31.06
N GLU A 41 14.22 -2.17 -32.04
CA GLU A 41 13.81 -0.84 -32.52
C GLU A 41 12.34 -0.53 -32.21
N THR A 42 11.67 -1.36 -31.42
CA THR A 42 10.28 -1.08 -31.04
C THR A 42 10.19 0.14 -30.11
N PRO A 43 9.06 0.86 -30.09
CA PRO A 43 8.85 1.97 -29.17
C PRO A 43 9.06 1.57 -27.71
N GLU A 44 8.64 0.36 -27.33
CA GLU A 44 8.77 -0.17 -25.97
C GLU A 44 10.23 -0.33 -25.56
N CYS A 45 11.07 -0.88 -26.43
CA CYS A 45 12.52 -0.98 -26.20
C CYS A 45 13.18 0.39 -26.09
N SER A 46 12.74 1.36 -26.89
CA SER A 46 13.27 2.73 -26.86
C SER A 46 12.92 3.42 -25.53
N MET A 47 11.68 3.27 -25.06
CA MET A 47 11.25 3.78 -23.76
C MET A 47 11.98 3.12 -22.60
N ALA A 48 12.11 1.79 -22.62
CA ALA A 48 12.83 1.06 -21.58
C ALA A 48 14.32 1.47 -21.53
N ALA A 49 14.98 1.59 -22.68
CA ALA A 49 16.36 2.05 -22.75
C ALA A 49 16.53 3.49 -22.24
N ALA A 50 15.60 4.38 -22.58
CA ALA A 50 15.60 5.76 -22.08
C ALA A 50 15.43 5.81 -20.56
N LEU A 51 14.53 5.01 -19.99
CA LEU A 51 14.30 4.91 -18.55
C LEU A 51 15.56 4.38 -17.82
N ILE A 52 16.16 3.29 -18.30
CA ILE A 52 17.40 2.74 -17.74
C ILE A 52 18.49 3.82 -17.76
N ARG A 53 18.68 4.48 -18.90
CA ARG A 53 19.72 5.49 -19.08
C ARG A 53 19.48 6.76 -18.28
N ALA A 54 18.23 7.10 -18.00
CA ALA A 54 17.90 8.21 -17.11
C ALA A 54 18.30 7.87 -15.66
N ASN A 55 18.06 6.65 -15.19
CA ASN A 55 18.28 6.27 -13.80
C ASN A 55 19.75 6.02 -13.44
N MET A 56 20.59 5.70 -14.43
CA MET A 56 22.02 5.48 -14.22
C MET A 56 22.81 6.77 -13.94
N ASP A 57 23.80 6.69 -13.06
CA ASP A 57 24.92 7.63 -12.97
C ASP A 57 26.17 7.01 -13.59
N VAL A 58 26.45 7.38 -14.84
CA VAL A 58 27.59 6.85 -15.61
C VAL A 58 28.95 7.41 -15.15
N THR A 59 28.99 8.31 -14.17
CA THR A 59 30.24 8.83 -13.59
C THR A 59 30.82 7.90 -12.53
N VAL A 60 30.00 7.02 -11.95
CA VAL A 60 30.40 6.03 -10.95
C VAL A 60 30.87 4.75 -11.63
N ASN A 61 31.94 4.16 -11.11
CA ASN A 61 32.44 2.89 -11.63
C ASN A 61 31.59 1.71 -11.11
N PRO A 62 30.92 0.94 -11.98
CA PRO A 62 30.02 -0.14 -11.58
C PRO A 62 30.72 -1.29 -10.84
N CYS A 63 32.03 -1.46 -10.99
CA CYS A 63 32.79 -2.49 -10.29
C CYS A 63 33.01 -2.17 -8.80
N TYR A 64 32.82 -0.90 -8.40
CA TYR A 64 33.02 -0.46 -7.01
C TYR A 64 31.69 -0.12 -6.33
N ASP A 65 30.76 0.52 -7.04
CA ASP A 65 29.43 0.85 -6.54
C ASP A 65 28.38 0.73 -7.66
N PHE A 66 27.89 -0.50 -7.84
CA PHE A 66 26.86 -0.77 -8.85
C PHE A 66 25.52 -0.12 -8.51
N TYR A 67 25.22 0.12 -7.23
CA TYR A 67 23.96 0.73 -6.81
C TYR A 67 23.91 2.19 -7.27
N THR A 68 24.93 2.99 -6.95
CA THR A 68 24.98 4.39 -7.40
C THR A 68 25.13 4.48 -8.92
N PHE A 69 25.89 3.59 -9.55
CA PHE A 69 25.94 3.52 -11.02
C PHE A 69 24.56 3.27 -11.64
N ALA A 70 23.78 2.32 -11.10
CA ALA A 70 22.49 1.93 -11.68
C ALA A 70 21.34 2.89 -11.30
N CYS A 71 21.40 3.51 -10.13
CA CYS A 71 20.29 4.26 -9.52
C CYS A 71 20.61 5.73 -9.21
N GLY A 72 21.86 6.18 -9.29
CA GLY A 72 22.29 7.52 -8.86
C GLY A 72 21.53 8.65 -9.55
N GLY A 73 21.29 8.53 -10.85
CA GLY A 73 20.47 9.49 -11.60
C GLY A 73 19.00 9.51 -11.17
N PHE A 74 18.45 8.40 -10.67
CA PHE A 74 17.11 8.38 -10.06
C PHE A 74 17.11 9.11 -8.71
N LEU A 75 18.09 8.84 -7.85
CA LEU A 75 18.23 9.46 -6.53
C LEU A 75 18.36 10.98 -6.62
N ASP A 76 19.14 11.49 -7.58
CA ASP A 76 19.31 12.93 -7.83
C ASP A 76 17.99 13.64 -8.18
N ARG A 77 17.10 12.95 -8.90
CA ARG A 77 15.80 13.50 -9.34
C ARG A 77 14.66 13.25 -8.36
N HIS A 78 14.83 12.29 -7.44
CA HIS A 78 13.84 11.93 -6.43
C HIS A 78 14.48 12.02 -5.04
N PRO A 79 14.83 13.24 -4.56
CA PRO A 79 15.37 13.46 -3.22
C PRO A 79 14.34 13.24 -2.10
N ALA A 80 13.29 12.46 -2.37
CA ALA A 80 12.16 12.14 -1.50
C ALA A 80 12.61 11.24 -0.30
N PRO A 81 11.79 11.09 0.76
CA PRO A 81 12.21 10.62 2.08
C PRO A 81 12.82 9.20 2.06
N PRO A 82 13.45 8.75 3.17
CA PRO A 82 14.19 7.49 3.27
C PRO A 82 13.51 6.22 2.74
N ASP A 83 12.18 6.22 2.59
CA ASP A 83 11.36 5.06 2.29
C ASP A 83 10.84 4.99 0.84
N TRP A 84 11.20 5.95 -0.03
CA TRP A 84 10.72 5.97 -1.42
C TRP A 84 11.58 5.08 -2.34
N ASN A 85 10.96 4.14 -3.04
CA ASN A 85 11.62 3.26 -4.03
C ASN A 85 10.68 2.95 -5.22
N THR A 86 11.17 2.19 -6.20
CA THR A 86 10.39 1.85 -7.41
C THR A 86 9.09 1.09 -7.13
N PHE A 87 8.98 0.36 -6.01
CA PHE A 87 7.71 -0.25 -5.59
C PHE A 87 6.73 0.79 -5.07
N ALA A 88 7.20 1.89 -4.46
CA ALA A 88 6.36 3.01 -4.04
C ALA A 88 5.78 3.76 -5.26
N ASP A 89 6.56 3.92 -6.34
CA ASP A 89 6.05 4.51 -7.60
C ASP A 89 4.95 3.63 -8.22
N ALA A 90 5.17 2.31 -8.27
CA ALA A 90 4.15 1.37 -8.76
C ALA A 90 2.90 1.36 -7.86
N GLY A 91 3.09 1.43 -6.55
CA GLY A 91 2.01 1.56 -5.57
C GLY A 91 1.20 2.84 -5.77
N SER A 92 1.85 3.97 -5.99
CA SER A 92 1.19 5.27 -6.23
C SER A 92 0.33 5.25 -7.49
N LEU A 93 0.81 4.63 -8.57
CA LEU A 93 0.03 4.43 -9.80
C LEU A 93 -1.18 3.52 -9.57
N LEU A 94 -1.02 2.46 -8.78
CA LEU A 94 -2.12 1.58 -8.42
C LEU A 94 -3.17 2.34 -7.58
N ASP A 95 -2.73 3.09 -6.58
CA ASP A 95 -3.58 3.88 -5.70
C ASP A 95 -4.38 4.93 -6.47
N GLU A 96 -3.78 5.62 -7.44
CA GLU A 96 -4.49 6.57 -8.32
C GLU A 96 -5.63 5.87 -9.08
N ARG A 97 -5.35 4.70 -9.67
CA ARG A 97 -6.35 3.93 -10.44
C ARG A 97 -7.46 3.37 -9.55
N LEU A 98 -7.10 2.88 -8.38
CA LEU A 98 -8.08 2.39 -7.39
C LEU A 98 -8.95 3.54 -6.87
N THR A 99 -8.36 4.70 -6.59
CA THR A 99 -9.09 5.90 -6.17
C THR A 99 -10.15 6.28 -7.21
N LEU A 100 -9.77 6.39 -8.48
CA LEU A 100 -10.72 6.68 -9.57
C LEU A 100 -11.88 5.67 -9.65
N LEU A 101 -11.61 4.38 -9.41
CA LEU A 101 -12.62 3.34 -9.42
C LEU A 101 -13.60 3.44 -8.24
N LEU A 102 -13.10 3.87 -7.07
CA LEU A 102 -13.83 3.91 -5.81
C LEU A 102 -14.58 5.22 -5.58
N GLU A 103 -14.10 6.34 -6.12
CA GLU A 103 -14.81 7.63 -6.13
C GLU A 103 -16.11 7.59 -6.94
N THR A 104 -16.23 6.62 -7.86
CA THR A 104 -17.49 6.38 -8.56
C THR A 104 -18.55 5.89 -7.57
N PRO A 105 -19.73 6.54 -7.46
CA PRO A 105 -20.76 6.14 -6.51
C PRO A 105 -21.18 4.68 -6.68
N ALA A 106 -21.40 3.99 -5.56
CA ALA A 106 -21.87 2.61 -5.57
C ALA A 106 -23.22 2.51 -6.30
N ALA A 107 -23.29 1.66 -7.32
CA ALA A 107 -24.49 1.44 -8.12
C ALA A 107 -25.17 0.13 -7.71
N ALA A 108 -26.50 0.07 -7.79
CA ALA A 108 -27.23 -1.18 -7.53
C ALA A 108 -26.88 -2.32 -8.50
N SER A 109 -26.29 -1.98 -9.65
CA SER A 109 -25.78 -2.93 -10.65
C SER A 109 -24.37 -3.45 -10.33
N ASP A 110 -23.69 -2.90 -9.31
CA ASP A 110 -22.35 -3.36 -8.95
C ASP A 110 -22.40 -4.78 -8.37
N PRO A 111 -21.39 -5.62 -8.65
CA PRO A 111 -21.20 -6.86 -7.92
C PRO A 111 -21.11 -6.59 -6.41
N PRO A 112 -21.64 -7.47 -5.54
CA PRO A 112 -21.70 -7.21 -4.10
C PRO A 112 -20.37 -6.79 -3.45
N PRO A 113 -19.20 -7.37 -3.80
CA PRO A 113 -17.93 -6.92 -3.25
C PRO A 113 -17.57 -5.48 -3.64
N LEU A 114 -17.83 -5.09 -4.89
CA LEU A 114 -17.52 -3.75 -5.38
C LEU A 114 -18.46 -2.71 -4.77
N PHE A 115 -19.74 -3.05 -4.62
CA PHE A 115 -20.72 -2.20 -3.94
C PHE A 115 -20.30 -1.91 -2.49
N MET A 116 -19.90 -2.95 -1.74
CA MET A 116 -19.43 -2.81 -0.36
C MET A 116 -18.15 -1.98 -0.28
N LEU A 117 -17.19 -2.23 -1.17
CA LEU A 117 -15.91 -1.51 -1.19
C LEU A 117 -16.10 -0.01 -1.47
N ARG A 118 -16.91 0.35 -2.46
CA ARG A 118 -17.26 1.75 -2.76
C ARG A 118 -17.98 2.43 -1.60
N ARG A 119 -18.90 1.72 -0.93
CA ARG A 119 -19.60 2.26 0.24
C ARG A 119 -18.65 2.49 1.42
N ALA A 120 -17.74 1.55 1.68
CA ALA A 120 -16.73 1.70 2.72
C ALA A 120 -15.77 2.86 2.42
N TYR A 121 -15.34 3.00 1.16
CA TYR A 121 -14.53 4.13 0.71
C TYR A 121 -15.24 5.47 0.95
N ASN A 122 -16.49 5.62 0.51
CA ASN A 122 -17.26 6.85 0.71
C ASN A 122 -17.45 7.19 2.19
N ALA A 123 -17.68 6.19 3.05
CA ALA A 123 -17.78 6.40 4.49
C ALA A 123 -16.44 6.85 5.12
N CYS A 124 -15.30 6.37 4.59
CA CYS A 124 -13.97 6.78 5.02
C CYS A 124 -13.65 8.23 4.60
N MET A 125 -14.14 8.65 3.44
CA MET A 125 -13.90 10.00 2.90
C MET A 125 -14.86 11.08 3.46
N ASP A 126 -15.94 10.69 4.14
CA ASP A 126 -16.93 11.60 4.72
C ASP A 126 -16.45 12.21 6.05
N THR A 127 -15.52 13.17 5.96
CA THR A 127 -14.96 13.84 7.14
C THR A 127 -16.00 14.65 7.92
N ASP A 128 -17.01 15.20 7.26
CA ASP A 128 -18.10 15.94 7.91
C ASP A 128 -18.94 15.01 8.79
N GLY A 129 -19.25 13.81 8.27
CA GLY A 129 -19.88 12.74 9.03
C GLY A 129 -19.04 12.33 10.25
N MET A 130 -17.73 12.14 10.07
CA MET A 130 -16.80 11.83 11.16
C MET A 130 -16.79 12.93 12.24
N ASP A 131 -16.67 14.19 11.85
CA ASP A 131 -16.64 15.33 12.77
C ASP A 131 -17.96 15.48 13.54
N SER A 132 -19.10 15.21 12.89
CA SER A 132 -20.41 15.25 13.54
C SER A 132 -20.59 14.18 14.62
N LEU A 133 -19.98 13.01 14.45
CA LEU A 133 -20.03 11.90 15.41
C LEU A 133 -19.05 12.11 16.57
N GLY A 134 -17.96 12.85 16.34
CA GLY A 134 -16.90 13.09 17.30
C GLY A 134 -16.35 11.79 17.90
N LEU A 135 -16.14 11.77 19.22
CA LEU A 135 -15.55 10.62 19.92
C LEU A 135 -16.57 9.56 20.35
N ALA A 136 -17.87 9.75 20.06
CA ALA A 136 -18.90 8.83 20.54
C ALA A 136 -18.71 7.37 20.06
N PRO A 137 -18.35 7.10 18.78
CA PRO A 137 -18.08 5.73 18.33
C PRO A 137 -16.87 5.10 19.04
N LEU A 138 -15.80 5.87 19.23
CA LEU A 138 -14.61 5.42 19.95
C LEU A 138 -14.94 5.10 21.41
N TRP A 139 -15.71 5.97 22.08
CA TRP A 139 -16.11 5.75 23.46
C TRP A 139 -16.94 4.48 23.62
N GLY A 140 -17.89 4.24 22.71
CA GLY A 140 -18.67 3.00 22.68
C GLY A 140 -17.79 1.75 22.53
N ALA A 141 -16.80 1.80 21.63
CA ALA A 141 -15.85 0.71 21.44
C ALA A 141 -14.99 0.47 22.69
N LEU A 142 -14.50 1.53 23.34
CA LEU A 142 -13.73 1.45 24.58
C LEU A 142 -14.53 0.82 25.73
N GLN A 143 -15.79 1.22 25.90
CA GLN A 143 -16.67 0.63 26.91
C GLN A 143 -16.93 -0.87 26.63
N GLY A 144 -17.04 -1.25 25.35
CA GLY A 144 -17.18 -2.65 24.93
C GLY A 144 -15.99 -3.55 25.26
N ILE A 145 -14.79 -2.99 25.43
CA ILE A 145 -13.55 -3.74 25.76
C ILE A 145 -13.16 -3.62 27.24
N GLY A 146 -14.05 -3.14 28.12
CA GLY A 146 -13.78 -3.02 29.55
C GLY A 146 -13.33 -1.63 30.03
N GLY A 147 -13.46 -0.61 29.18
CA GLY A 147 -13.23 0.80 29.51
C GLY A 147 -11.76 1.23 29.50
N TRP A 148 -11.52 2.50 29.77
CA TRP A 148 -10.17 3.08 29.82
C TRP A 148 -9.93 3.84 31.14
N PRO A 149 -9.23 3.24 32.13
CA PRO A 149 -9.07 3.80 33.48
C PRO A 149 -8.49 5.22 33.54
N MET A 150 -7.66 5.58 32.54
CA MET A 150 -6.97 6.87 32.53
C MET A 150 -7.89 8.05 32.24
N VAL A 151 -9.00 7.81 31.54
CA VAL A 151 -9.91 8.86 31.04
C VAL A 151 -11.35 8.67 31.51
N ASP A 152 -11.67 7.52 32.10
CA ASP A 152 -12.99 7.21 32.64
C ASP A 152 -12.97 7.23 34.19
N PRO A 153 -13.45 8.31 34.84
CA PRO A 153 -13.51 8.38 36.29
C PRO A 153 -14.53 7.41 36.91
N ALA A 154 -15.43 6.85 36.12
CA ALA A 154 -16.41 5.86 36.56
C ALA A 154 -15.90 4.42 36.40
N TRP A 155 -14.67 4.23 35.89
CA TRP A 155 -14.09 2.91 35.72
C TRP A 155 -13.83 2.22 37.06
N ASP A 156 -14.32 0.99 37.20
CA ASP A 156 -14.19 0.19 38.41
C ASP A 156 -13.24 -1.00 38.21
N PRO A 157 -12.08 -1.06 38.91
CA PRO A 157 -11.15 -2.18 38.81
C PRO A 157 -11.76 -3.51 39.22
N ALA A 158 -12.78 -3.52 40.09
CA ALA A 158 -13.41 -4.77 40.53
C ALA A 158 -14.27 -5.42 39.44
N SER A 159 -14.70 -4.64 38.45
CA SER A 159 -15.52 -5.10 37.32
C SER A 159 -14.67 -5.56 36.11
N TYR A 160 -13.37 -5.27 36.11
CA TYR A 160 -12.49 -5.50 34.96
C TYR A 160 -11.98 -6.95 34.91
N SER A 161 -12.08 -7.58 33.73
CA SER A 161 -11.42 -8.85 33.42
C SER A 161 -10.43 -8.65 32.28
N THR A 162 -9.17 -8.98 32.56
CA THR A 162 -8.10 -8.94 31.55
C THR A 162 -8.39 -9.89 30.40
N GLU A 163 -8.84 -11.10 30.69
CA GLU A 163 -9.11 -12.14 29.68
C GLU A 163 -10.26 -11.74 28.77
N ALA A 164 -11.36 -11.22 29.33
CA ALA A 164 -12.50 -10.74 28.56
C ALA A 164 -12.10 -9.54 27.69
N SER A 165 -11.35 -8.59 28.26
CA SER A 165 -10.90 -7.39 27.53
C SER A 165 -9.95 -7.76 26.38
N LEU A 166 -8.99 -8.67 26.63
CA LEU A 166 -8.10 -9.20 25.59
C LEU A 166 -8.88 -9.96 24.51
N ALA A 167 -9.93 -10.69 24.86
CA ALA A 167 -10.80 -11.35 23.88
C ALA A 167 -11.55 -10.33 23.02
N SER A 168 -12.19 -9.33 23.63
CA SER A 168 -12.93 -8.27 22.93
C SER A 168 -12.03 -7.38 22.07
N LEU A 169 -10.79 -7.13 22.47
CA LEU A 169 -9.82 -6.39 21.65
C LEU A 169 -9.50 -7.10 20.32
N ARG A 170 -9.65 -8.42 20.24
CA ARG A 170 -9.48 -9.17 18.99
C ARG A 170 -10.55 -8.85 17.96
N ASP A 171 -11.76 -8.51 18.38
CA ASP A 171 -12.83 -8.08 17.48
C ASP A 171 -12.50 -6.75 16.79
N LEU A 172 -11.61 -5.96 17.42
CA LEU A 172 -11.06 -4.72 16.87
C LEU A 172 -9.71 -4.94 16.16
N PHE A 173 -9.27 -6.20 15.99
CA PHE A 173 -7.96 -6.56 15.43
C PHE A 173 -6.76 -6.00 16.23
N ILE A 174 -6.95 -5.74 17.53
CA ILE A 174 -5.90 -5.26 18.42
C ILE A 174 -5.36 -6.45 19.22
N THR A 175 -4.04 -6.68 19.16
CA THR A 175 -3.37 -7.83 19.78
C THR A 175 -2.24 -7.39 20.72
N PRO A 176 -2.56 -6.84 21.91
CA PRO A 176 -1.54 -6.46 22.85
C PRO A 176 -0.98 -7.71 23.55
N MET A 177 0.26 -7.63 24.04
CA MET A 177 0.97 -8.70 24.77
C MET A 177 1.32 -9.93 23.92
N PHE A 178 0.32 -10.67 23.44
CA PHE A 178 0.49 -11.85 22.59
C PHE A 178 -0.51 -11.87 21.44
N GLY A 179 0.00 -12.15 20.24
CA GLY A 179 -0.82 -12.43 19.08
C GLY A 179 -1.32 -13.87 19.12
N MET A 180 -2.57 -14.11 18.72
CA MET A 180 -3.00 -15.47 18.40
C MET A 180 -3.61 -15.51 17.01
N ALA A 181 -3.26 -16.52 16.23
CA ALA A 181 -3.79 -16.74 14.89
C ALA A 181 -4.10 -18.22 14.67
N ILE A 182 -5.04 -18.50 13.79
CA ILE A 182 -5.29 -19.85 13.29
C ILE A 182 -4.59 -19.97 11.94
N SER A 183 -3.65 -20.89 11.82
CA SER A 183 -2.90 -21.11 10.58
C SER A 183 -2.69 -22.60 10.33
N ALA A 184 -2.28 -22.94 9.11
CA ALA A 184 -1.96 -24.31 8.74
C ALA A 184 -0.81 -24.84 9.61
N ASP A 185 -0.94 -26.08 10.07
CA ASP A 185 0.11 -26.76 10.83
C ASP A 185 1.33 -26.97 9.93
N VAL A 186 2.48 -26.45 10.37
CA VAL A 186 3.77 -26.54 9.67
C VAL A 186 4.27 -27.98 9.52
N PHE A 187 3.79 -28.91 10.36
CA PHE A 187 4.12 -30.33 10.28
C PHE A 187 3.06 -31.15 9.54
N ASN A 188 1.84 -30.61 9.39
CA ASN A 188 0.77 -31.23 8.61
C ASN A 188 -0.19 -30.18 8.06
N THR A 189 0.04 -29.74 6.82
CA THR A 189 -0.73 -28.68 6.18
C THR A 189 -2.20 -29.02 5.89
N SER A 190 -2.65 -30.25 6.19
CA SER A 190 -4.07 -30.62 6.16
C SER A 190 -4.83 -30.20 7.41
N HIS A 191 -4.14 -29.79 8.49
CA HIS A 191 -4.73 -29.36 9.75
C HIS A 191 -4.45 -27.87 10.01
N PHE A 192 -5.30 -27.27 10.85
CA PHE A 192 -5.07 -25.93 11.40
C PHE A 192 -4.74 -26.04 12.88
N MET A 193 -3.84 -25.16 13.34
CA MET A 193 -3.49 -25.02 14.75
C MET A 193 -3.61 -23.56 15.19
N ILE A 194 -3.77 -23.38 16.50
CA ILE A 194 -3.66 -22.07 17.13
C ILE A 194 -2.17 -21.79 17.35
N TYR A 195 -1.72 -20.68 16.78
CA TYR A 195 -0.40 -20.11 17.02
C TYR A 195 -0.52 -19.01 18.05
N VAL A 196 0.33 -19.04 19.07
CA VAL A 196 0.49 -17.97 20.06
C VAL A 196 1.90 -17.44 19.94
N GLY A 197 2.05 -16.14 19.76
CA GLY A 197 3.33 -15.47 19.61
C GLY A 197 3.33 -14.10 20.27
N GLU A 198 4.37 -13.32 20.03
CA GLU A 198 4.47 -11.94 20.50
C GLU A 198 3.32 -11.08 19.94
N GLY A 199 2.80 -10.17 20.77
CA GLY A 199 1.78 -9.19 20.38
C GLY A 199 2.41 -7.92 19.82
N SER A 200 1.58 -7.00 19.33
CA SER A 200 2.09 -5.72 18.83
C SER A 200 2.64 -4.86 19.99
N PRO A 201 3.88 -4.34 19.89
CA PRO A 201 4.45 -3.44 20.90
C PRO A 201 3.90 -2.01 20.81
N GLY A 202 3.09 -1.68 19.80
CA GLY A 202 2.51 -0.35 19.60
C GLY A 202 3.49 0.71 19.10
N ILE A 203 4.70 0.31 18.72
CA ILE A 203 5.71 1.13 18.03
C ILE A 203 6.01 0.50 16.67
N ASN A 204 6.12 1.33 15.64
CA ASN A 204 6.47 0.93 14.27
C ASN A 204 7.78 1.63 13.88
#